data_AF-A0A239CTP8-F1
#
_entry.id   AF-A0A239CTP8-F1
#
_cell.length_a   1.000
_cell.length_b   1.000
_cell.length_c   1.000
_cell.angle_alpha   90.00
_cell.angle_beta   90.00
_cell.angle_gamma   90.00
#
_symmetry.space_group_name_H-M   'P 1'
#
loop_
_entity.id
_entity.type
_entity.pdbx_description
1 polymer ?
#
loop_
_entity_poly.entity_id
_entity_poly.type
_entity_poly.pdbx_seq_one_letter_code
_entity_poly.pdbx_strand_id
1 'polypeptide(L)'
;MEQNSNKQIVINFYKKVIGEQDLEYAKKIVTENYIQHNPQVKTGKEGLLEAITYLKEIPKPKKAFKPFMRIIADHNYVVVHMNIEFNGQKKIVLDLFRLENGFIAEHWDAIQNESEISLNGNSEIKGPIVSEDQEATLKNKTRVQEFTKQVLINRDFDALKKYMATDLIQHNPNMTNGLHDMKQYYQKNNIQKVYKIIGQGNFVVTQSKGIVNNQDNVFYDIYRLKNGLIVEHWSVSQIIPEIMAHTNGML
;
A
#
# COMPACT_ATOMS: atom_id res chain seq x y z
N MET A 1 -0.78 31.11 -5.35
CA MET A 1 -1.34 30.12 -4.40
C MET A 1 -0.21 29.17 -4.05
N GLU A 2 0.06 28.95 -2.77
CA GLU A 2 1.05 27.96 -2.33
C GLU A 2 0.59 26.59 -2.82
N GLN A 3 1.36 25.94 -3.69
CA GLN A 3 1.03 24.62 -4.19
C GLN A 3 1.34 23.62 -3.08
N ASN A 4 0.31 23.02 -2.48
CA ASN A 4 0.47 21.95 -1.52
C ASN A 4 1.27 20.80 -2.15
N SER A 5 2.17 20.18 -1.38
CA SER A 5 2.84 18.96 -1.84
C SER A 5 1.82 17.84 -2.09
N ASN A 6 2.15 16.91 -2.99
CA ASN A 6 1.29 15.75 -3.28
C ASN A 6 0.91 14.98 -1.99
N LYS A 7 1.88 14.84 -1.08
CA LYS A 7 1.69 14.25 0.25
C LYS A 7 0.63 15.00 1.06
N GLN A 8 0.67 16.34 1.04
CA GLN A 8 -0.29 17.18 1.76
C GLN A 8 -1.70 17.12 1.14
N ILE A 9 -1.80 17.02 -0.19
CA ILE A 9 -3.09 16.84 -0.89
C ILE A 9 -3.75 15.54 -0.42
N VAL A 10 -3.01 14.43 -0.36
CA VAL A 10 -3.54 13.14 0.11
C VAL A 10 -3.89 13.17 1.60
N ILE A 11 -3.07 13.81 2.45
CA ILE A 11 -3.42 14.02 3.88
C ILE A 11 -4.75 14.78 4.01
N ASN A 12 -4.93 15.83 3.22
CA ASN A 12 -6.17 16.60 3.22
C ASN A 12 -7.35 15.79 2.66
N PHE A 13 -7.12 14.90 1.69
CA PHE A 13 -8.13 13.96 1.22
C PHE A 13 -8.65 13.08 2.36
N TYR A 14 -7.78 12.41 3.12
CA TYR A 14 -8.24 11.59 4.27
C TYR A 14 -8.94 12.42 5.34
N LYS A 15 -8.42 13.62 5.65
CA LYS A 15 -9.02 14.46 6.67
C LYS A 15 -10.42 14.95 6.25
N LYS A 16 -10.50 15.60 5.09
CA LYS A 16 -11.71 16.32 4.66
C LYS A 16 -12.70 15.44 3.91
N VAL A 17 -12.20 14.62 2.99
CA VAL A 17 -13.07 13.77 2.15
C VAL A 17 -13.51 12.54 2.92
N ILE A 18 -12.58 11.81 3.54
CA ILE A 18 -12.94 10.58 4.26
C ILE A 18 -13.46 10.89 5.68
N GLY A 19 -12.75 11.72 6.44
CA GLY A 19 -13.10 12.04 7.83
C GLY A 19 -14.31 12.97 7.99
N GLU A 20 -14.33 14.07 7.24
CA GLU A 20 -15.39 15.09 7.31
C GLU A 20 -16.51 14.86 6.26
N GLN A 21 -16.30 13.94 5.31
CA GLN A 21 -17.27 13.60 4.26
C GLN A 21 -17.64 14.82 3.37
N ASP A 22 -16.66 15.71 3.16
CA ASP A 22 -16.77 16.93 2.37
C ASP A 22 -16.70 16.65 0.86
N LEU A 23 -17.88 16.48 0.26
CA LEU A 23 -18.05 16.25 -1.17
C LEU A 23 -17.63 17.45 -2.03
N GLU A 24 -17.77 18.67 -1.50
CA GLU A 24 -17.38 19.89 -2.23
C GLU A 24 -15.87 20.03 -2.30
N TYR A 25 -15.16 19.62 -1.24
CA TYR A 25 -13.71 19.51 -1.28
C TYR A 25 -13.26 18.40 -2.23
N ALA A 26 -13.90 17.23 -2.21
CA ALA A 26 -13.60 16.13 -3.13
C ALA A 26 -13.70 16.57 -4.60
N LYS A 27 -14.79 17.25 -4.99
CA LYS A 27 -14.98 17.81 -6.34
C LYS A 27 -13.85 18.74 -6.79
N LYS A 28 -13.24 19.47 -5.85
CA LYS A 28 -12.17 20.46 -6.11
C LYS A 28 -10.78 19.83 -6.25
N ILE A 29 -10.55 18.63 -5.71
CA ILE A 29 -9.21 18.02 -5.68
C ILE A 29 -9.07 16.77 -6.53
N VAL A 30 -10.15 16.26 -7.11
CA VAL A 30 -10.16 15.06 -7.96
C VAL A 30 -10.37 15.47 -9.42
N THR A 31 -9.65 14.84 -10.36
CA THR A 31 -9.81 15.11 -11.79
C THR A 31 -11.15 14.55 -12.29
N GLU A 32 -11.67 15.10 -13.40
CA GLU A 32 -12.91 14.59 -14.01
C GLU A 32 -12.73 13.15 -14.51
N ASN A 33 -11.60 12.90 -15.16
CA ASN A 33 -11.20 11.61 -15.71
C ASN A 33 -10.54 10.69 -14.67
N TYR A 34 -10.92 10.79 -13.39
CA TYR A 34 -10.35 10.00 -12.31
C TYR A 34 -10.47 8.50 -12.59
N ILE A 35 -9.35 7.79 -12.48
CA ILE A 35 -9.29 6.34 -12.73
C ILE A 35 -9.30 5.61 -11.38
N GLN A 36 -10.29 4.72 -11.20
CA GLN A 36 -10.39 3.86 -10.01
C GLN A 36 -9.93 2.44 -10.34
N HIS A 37 -9.20 1.84 -9.39
CA HIS A 37 -8.79 0.44 -9.44
C HIS A 37 -9.32 -0.39 -8.26
N ASN A 38 -9.95 0.22 -7.25
CA ASN A 38 -10.71 -0.51 -6.23
C ASN A 38 -11.88 -1.26 -6.91
N PRO A 39 -11.95 -2.60 -6.79
CA PRO A 39 -12.91 -3.41 -7.53
C PRO A 39 -14.38 -3.14 -7.18
N GLN A 40 -14.65 -2.50 -6.04
CA GLN A 40 -16.00 -2.21 -5.54
C GLN A 40 -16.47 -0.79 -5.84
N VAL A 41 -15.60 0.10 -6.32
CA VAL A 41 -15.91 1.52 -6.54
C VAL A 41 -15.93 1.81 -8.04
N LYS A 42 -16.98 2.47 -8.53
CA LYS A 42 -17.04 2.88 -9.94
C LYS A 42 -15.92 3.86 -10.26
N THR A 43 -15.40 3.80 -11.48
CA THR A 43 -14.43 4.78 -11.98
C THR A 43 -15.08 6.14 -12.27
N GLY A 44 -14.27 7.18 -12.44
CA GLY A 44 -14.71 8.55 -12.65
C GLY A 44 -14.95 9.30 -11.34
N LYS A 45 -14.97 10.63 -11.41
CA LYS A 45 -15.22 11.49 -10.25
C LYS A 45 -16.56 11.17 -9.60
N GLU A 46 -17.60 10.94 -10.40
CA GLU A 46 -18.94 10.59 -9.94
C GLU A 46 -18.93 9.30 -9.12
N GLY A 47 -18.18 8.27 -9.58
CA GLY A 47 -18.07 7.00 -8.89
C GLY A 47 -17.45 7.14 -7.50
N LEU A 48 -16.42 8.00 -7.36
CA LEU A 48 -15.84 8.32 -6.07
C LEU A 48 -16.83 9.09 -5.17
N LEU A 49 -17.55 10.08 -5.71
CA LEU A 49 -18.54 10.86 -4.94
C LEU A 49 -19.72 9.98 -4.47
N GLU A 50 -20.14 9.00 -5.28
CA GLU A 50 -21.14 7.99 -4.91
C GLU A 50 -20.63 7.15 -3.73
N ALA A 51 -19.39 6.66 -3.79
CA ALA A 51 -18.77 5.91 -2.69
C ALA A 51 -18.66 6.73 -1.40
N ILE A 52 -18.26 8.00 -1.47
CA ILE A 52 -18.21 8.89 -0.29
C ILE A 52 -19.61 9.15 0.27
N THR A 53 -20.62 9.25 -0.59
CA THR A 53 -22.01 9.42 -0.15
C THR A 53 -22.50 8.18 0.59
N TYR A 54 -22.18 6.98 0.10
CA TYR A 54 -22.47 5.72 0.79
C TYR A 54 -21.80 5.65 2.17
N LEU A 55 -20.56 6.13 2.31
CA LEU A 55 -19.89 6.21 3.62
C LEU A 55 -20.65 7.08 4.64
N LYS A 56 -21.49 8.03 4.21
CA LYS A 56 -22.34 8.83 5.11
C LYS A 56 -23.49 8.03 5.71
N GLU A 57 -23.92 6.98 5.02
CA GLU A 57 -25.03 6.11 5.46
C GLU A 57 -24.58 5.06 6.48
N ILE A 58 -23.28 4.78 6.54
CA ILE A 58 -22.70 3.84 7.50
C ILE A 58 -22.71 4.47 8.90
N PRO A 59 -23.27 3.79 9.91
CA PRO A 59 -23.26 4.27 11.29
C PRO A 59 -21.85 4.59 11.77
N LYS A 60 -21.66 5.79 12.31
CA LYS A 60 -20.36 6.17 12.89
C LYS A 60 -20.08 5.33 14.13
N PRO A 61 -18.83 4.85 14.32
CA PRO A 61 -18.48 4.12 15.52
C PRO A 61 -18.67 4.99 16.76
N LYS A 62 -19.13 4.38 17.86
CA LYS A 62 -19.38 5.08 19.13
C LYS A 62 -18.13 5.79 19.68
N LYS A 63 -16.94 5.28 19.34
CA LYS A 63 -15.66 5.86 19.69
C LYS A 63 -14.92 6.25 18.42
N ALA A 64 -14.39 7.48 18.40
CA ALA A 64 -13.54 7.93 17.31
C ALA A 64 -12.29 7.03 17.20
N PHE A 65 -12.14 6.37 16.06
CA PHE A 65 -10.95 5.60 15.73
C PHE A 65 -9.93 6.53 15.07
N LYS A 66 -8.73 6.63 15.65
CA LYS A 66 -7.63 7.39 15.05
C LYS A 66 -6.69 6.41 14.34
N PRO A 67 -6.69 6.38 12.99
CA PRO A 67 -5.86 5.44 12.26
C PRO A 67 -4.37 5.75 12.49
N PHE A 68 -3.56 4.71 12.57
CA PHE A 68 -2.14 4.82 12.30
C PHE A 68 -1.97 4.94 10.78
N MET A 69 -1.15 5.88 10.34
CA MET A 69 -0.88 6.09 8.92
C MET A 69 0.61 6.28 8.68
N ARG A 70 1.14 5.52 7.73
CA ARG A 70 2.45 5.74 7.13
C ARG A 70 2.22 6.21 5.70
N ILE A 71 2.77 7.39 5.38
CA ILE A 71 2.56 8.02 4.08
C ILE A 71 3.92 8.17 3.40
N ILE A 72 4.05 7.59 2.21
CA ILE A 72 5.29 7.56 1.41
C ILE A 72 4.97 8.27 0.10
N ALA A 73 5.74 9.31 -0.25
CA ALA A 73 5.52 10.08 -1.48
C ALA A 73 6.75 10.04 -2.39
N ASP A 74 6.54 9.75 -3.66
CA ASP A 74 7.57 9.66 -4.71
C ASP A 74 7.04 10.29 -5.99
N HIS A 75 7.56 11.48 -6.33
CA HIS A 75 7.07 12.29 -7.45
C HIS A 75 5.54 12.46 -7.42
N ASN A 76 4.85 11.87 -8.40
CA ASN A 76 3.40 11.95 -8.57
C ASN A 76 2.64 10.86 -7.82
N TYR A 77 3.32 9.93 -7.13
CA TYR A 77 2.69 8.86 -6.39
C TYR A 77 2.73 9.11 -4.89
N VAL A 78 1.64 8.77 -4.21
CA VAL A 78 1.56 8.78 -2.75
C VAL A 78 0.92 7.48 -2.28
N VAL A 79 1.64 6.73 -1.46
CA VAL A 79 1.16 5.52 -0.78
C VAL A 79 0.73 5.87 0.63
N VAL A 80 -0.40 5.33 1.08
CA VAL A 80 -0.86 5.37 2.46
C VAL A 80 -1.08 3.96 2.96
N HIS A 81 -0.22 3.52 3.88
CA HIS A 81 -0.40 2.27 4.61
C HIS A 81 -1.03 2.61 5.97
N MET A 82 -2.23 2.10 6.22
CA MET A 82 -3.02 2.46 7.38
C MET A 82 -3.81 1.27 7.94
N ASN A 83 -4.25 1.41 9.19
CA ASN A 83 -5.32 0.56 9.71
C ASN A 83 -6.62 1.36 9.79
N ILE A 84 -7.73 0.68 9.53
CA ILE A 84 -9.08 1.25 9.66
C ILE A 84 -9.96 0.30 10.47
N GLU A 85 -11.06 0.83 11.00
CA GLU A 85 -12.14 0.03 11.57
C GLU A 85 -13.37 0.19 10.69
N PHE A 86 -13.86 -0.91 10.13
CA PHE A 86 -15.01 -0.94 9.24
C PHE A 86 -15.94 -2.08 9.65
N ASN A 87 -17.21 -1.75 9.94
CA ASN A 87 -18.22 -2.70 10.43
C ASN A 87 -17.74 -3.54 11.63
N GLY A 88 -17.05 -2.91 12.58
CA GLY A 88 -16.53 -3.58 13.79
C GLY A 88 -15.32 -4.49 13.55
N GLN A 89 -14.81 -4.55 12.33
CA GLN A 89 -13.59 -5.29 11.98
C GLN A 89 -12.44 -4.33 11.73
N LYS A 90 -11.26 -4.65 12.27
CA LYS A 90 -10.04 -3.93 11.92
C LYS A 90 -9.48 -4.47 10.62
N LYS A 91 -9.05 -3.56 9.77
CA LYS A 91 -8.49 -3.84 8.45
C LYS A 91 -7.15 -3.15 8.31
N ILE A 92 -6.26 -3.77 7.55
CA ILE A 92 -5.03 -3.13 7.06
C ILE A 92 -5.28 -2.78 5.60
N VAL A 93 -5.01 -1.52 5.25
CA VAL A 93 -5.26 -0.95 3.93
C VAL A 93 -3.98 -0.34 3.42
N LEU A 94 -3.70 -0.57 2.14
CA LEU A 94 -2.70 0.19 1.41
C LEU A 94 -3.35 0.85 0.20
N ASP A 95 -3.45 2.16 0.26
CA ASP A 95 -3.91 2.99 -0.84
C ASP A 95 -2.71 3.56 -1.59
N LEU A 96 -2.82 3.65 -2.91
CA LEU A 96 -1.87 4.29 -3.80
C LEU A 96 -2.62 5.32 -4.64
N PHE A 97 -2.17 6.56 -4.61
CA PHE A 97 -2.70 7.64 -5.43
C PHE A 97 -1.66 8.06 -6.47
N ARG A 98 -2.11 8.33 -7.70
CA ARG A 98 -1.37 9.18 -8.64
C ARG A 98 -2.01 10.55 -8.67
N LEU A 99 -1.17 11.58 -8.62
CA LEU A 99 -1.57 12.97 -8.77
C LEU A 99 -1.08 13.54 -10.09
N GLU A 100 -1.86 14.47 -10.61
CA GLU A 100 -1.58 15.19 -11.85
C GLU A 100 -1.96 16.65 -11.67
N ASN A 101 -1.01 17.56 -11.91
CA ASN A 101 -1.22 19.01 -11.78
C ASN A 101 -1.81 19.45 -10.41
N GLY A 102 -1.50 18.72 -9.33
CA GLY A 102 -2.03 19.00 -8.00
C GLY A 102 -3.42 18.43 -7.70
N PHE A 103 -3.94 17.54 -8.56
CA PHE A 103 -5.21 16.85 -8.38
C PHE A 103 -5.00 15.34 -8.28
N ILE A 104 -5.85 14.65 -7.53
CA ILE A 104 -5.90 13.19 -7.49
C ILE A 104 -6.52 12.71 -8.81
N ALA A 105 -5.74 11.96 -9.58
CA ALA A 105 -6.11 11.52 -10.93
C ALA A 105 -6.36 10.02 -11.02
N GLU A 106 -5.80 9.23 -10.10
CA GLU A 106 -5.92 7.76 -10.14
C GLU A 106 -5.69 7.16 -8.75
N HIS A 107 -6.35 6.06 -8.46
CA HIS A 107 -6.29 5.38 -7.17
C HIS A 107 -6.32 3.86 -7.33
N TRP A 108 -5.45 3.20 -6.57
CA TRP A 108 -5.45 1.77 -6.36
C TRP A 108 -5.48 1.49 -4.87
N ASP A 109 -6.01 0.34 -4.47
CA ASP A 109 -5.90 -0.13 -3.11
C ASP A 109 -5.70 -1.65 -3.03
N ALA A 110 -5.33 -2.09 -1.84
CA ALA A 110 -5.57 -3.44 -1.36
C ALA A 110 -5.98 -3.37 0.11
N ILE A 111 -6.88 -4.28 0.50
CA ILE A 111 -7.39 -4.39 1.86
C ILE A 111 -7.37 -5.84 2.35
N GLN A 112 -6.96 -6.03 3.61
CA GLN A 112 -7.04 -7.31 4.31
C GLN A 112 -7.53 -7.14 5.75
N ASN A 113 -8.00 -8.23 6.35
CA ASN A 113 -8.30 -8.24 7.78
C ASN A 113 -7.02 -8.09 8.59
N GLU A 114 -7.05 -7.29 9.65
CA GLU A 114 -5.98 -7.33 10.66
C GLU A 114 -6.09 -8.68 11.41
N SER A 115 -4.96 -9.35 11.55
CA SER A 115 -4.84 -10.65 12.18
C SER A 115 -4.87 -10.53 13.70
N GLU A 116 -5.57 -11.46 14.36
CA GLU A 116 -5.58 -11.53 15.82
C GLU A 116 -4.25 -12.03 16.39
N ILE A 117 -3.54 -12.87 15.62
CA ILE A 117 -2.28 -13.52 16.01
C ILE A 117 -1.26 -13.34 14.89
N SER A 118 0.01 -13.08 15.25
CA SER A 118 1.13 -13.03 14.32
C SER A 118 2.27 -13.97 14.76
N LEU A 119 2.87 -14.69 13.81
CA LEU A 119 4.01 -15.59 14.06
C LEU A 119 5.28 -14.85 14.46
N ASN A 120 5.41 -13.58 14.09
CA ASN A 120 6.55 -12.72 14.43
C ASN A 120 6.35 -11.88 15.70
N GLY A 121 5.14 -11.86 16.27
CA GLY A 121 4.81 -11.03 17.45
C GLY A 121 4.74 -9.52 17.19
N ASN A 122 4.89 -9.07 15.94
CA ASN A 122 4.79 -7.67 15.54
C ASN A 122 3.39 -7.36 14.98
N SER A 123 3.02 -6.07 15.01
CA SER A 123 1.78 -5.57 14.41
C SER A 123 1.94 -5.35 12.91
N GLU A 124 0.94 -5.70 12.11
CA GLU A 124 0.93 -5.51 10.64
C GLU A 124 1.05 -4.06 10.17
N ILE A 125 0.85 -3.07 11.05
CA ILE A 125 0.83 -1.65 10.68
C ILE A 125 1.89 -0.80 11.39
N LYS A 126 2.26 -1.15 12.63
CA LYS A 126 3.18 -0.35 13.46
C LYS A 126 4.62 -0.38 12.91
N GLY A 127 5.46 0.48 13.48
CA GLY A 127 6.86 0.68 13.08
C GLY A 127 7.13 2.15 12.74
N PRO A 128 8.30 2.47 12.17
CA PRO A 128 8.66 3.84 11.83
C PRO A 128 7.71 4.44 10.76
N ILE A 129 7.41 5.74 10.90
CA ILE A 129 6.57 6.50 9.95
C ILE A 129 7.33 7.66 9.28
N VAL A 130 8.46 8.05 9.85
CA VAL A 130 9.33 9.10 9.32
C VAL A 130 10.34 8.44 8.40
N SER A 131 10.40 8.90 7.15
CA SER A 131 11.42 8.48 6.19
C SER A 131 12.74 9.20 6.47
N GLU A 132 13.84 8.46 6.47
CA GLU A 132 15.22 8.94 6.64
C GLU A 132 15.99 8.76 5.32
N ASP A 133 17.26 9.18 5.24
CA ASP A 133 18.17 8.93 4.10
C ASP A 133 17.59 9.32 2.73
N GLN A 134 17.05 10.54 2.60
CA GLN A 134 16.35 11.01 1.39
C GLN A 134 17.23 10.91 0.13
N GLU A 135 18.52 11.19 0.26
CA GLU A 135 19.53 11.08 -0.79
C GLU A 135 19.74 9.64 -1.28
N ALA A 136 19.40 8.63 -0.46
CA ALA A 136 19.53 7.22 -0.82
C ALA A 136 18.32 6.68 -1.58
N THR A 137 17.24 7.47 -1.78
CA THR A 137 15.97 7.02 -2.38
C THR A 137 16.18 6.22 -3.67
N LEU A 138 16.93 6.78 -4.64
CA LEU A 138 17.14 6.12 -5.92
C LEU A 138 17.89 4.80 -5.77
N LYS A 139 18.96 4.79 -4.96
CA LYS A 139 19.75 3.59 -4.66
C LYS A 139 18.90 2.51 -3.97
N ASN A 140 18.04 2.89 -3.03
CA ASN A 140 17.15 1.98 -2.33
C ASN A 140 16.09 1.38 -3.26
N LYS A 141 15.50 2.20 -4.15
CA LYS A 141 14.58 1.72 -5.20
C LYS A 141 15.26 0.71 -6.13
N THR A 142 16.46 1.02 -6.62
CA THR A 142 17.25 0.09 -7.44
C THR A 142 17.52 -1.21 -6.68
N ARG A 143 17.86 -1.12 -5.39
CA ARG A 143 18.14 -2.30 -4.56
C ARG A 143 16.93 -3.22 -4.42
N VAL A 144 15.75 -2.67 -4.20
CA VAL A 144 14.49 -3.44 -4.12
C VAL A 144 14.07 -3.97 -5.49
N GLN A 145 14.33 -3.23 -6.57
CA GLN A 145 14.11 -3.72 -7.95
C GLN A 145 14.98 -4.95 -8.26
N GLU A 146 16.26 -4.91 -7.91
CA GLU A 146 17.17 -6.05 -8.06
C GLU A 146 16.72 -7.25 -7.22
N PHE A 147 16.35 -7.00 -5.96
CA PHE A 147 15.81 -8.02 -5.05
C PHE A 147 14.58 -8.70 -5.63
N THR A 148 13.55 -7.93 -6.00
CA THR A 148 12.28 -8.47 -6.52
C THR A 148 12.50 -9.25 -7.80
N LYS A 149 13.35 -8.75 -8.71
CA LYS A 149 13.70 -9.46 -9.95
C LYS A 149 14.46 -10.76 -9.69
N GLN A 150 15.55 -10.71 -8.93
CA GLN A 150 16.41 -11.88 -8.71
C GLN A 150 15.72 -12.93 -7.82
N VAL A 151 15.16 -12.50 -6.69
CA VAL A 151 14.66 -13.42 -5.66
C VAL A 151 13.21 -13.80 -5.90
N LEU A 152 12.32 -12.82 -6.05
CA LEU A 152 10.88 -13.11 -6.09
C LEU A 152 10.42 -13.64 -7.47
N ILE A 153 10.89 -13.00 -8.56
CA ILE A 153 10.50 -13.35 -9.93
C ILE A 153 11.37 -14.50 -10.47
N ASN A 154 12.70 -14.37 -10.42
CA ASN A 154 13.62 -15.41 -10.92
C ASN A 154 13.83 -16.57 -9.94
N ARG A 155 13.19 -16.54 -8.77
CA ARG A 155 13.15 -17.63 -7.78
C ARG A 155 14.51 -18.00 -7.18
N ASP A 156 15.50 -17.12 -7.25
CA ASP A 156 16.82 -17.30 -6.64
C ASP A 156 16.77 -16.94 -5.14
N PHE A 157 16.16 -17.81 -4.35
CA PHE A 157 16.01 -17.63 -2.91
C PHE A 157 17.32 -17.74 -2.12
N ASP A 158 18.37 -18.31 -2.71
CA ASP A 158 19.67 -18.41 -2.06
C ASP A 158 20.35 -17.03 -2.01
N ALA A 159 19.93 -16.09 -2.87
CA ALA A 159 20.35 -14.70 -2.83
C ALA A 159 19.64 -13.84 -1.75
N LEU A 160 18.75 -14.38 -0.91
CA LEU A 160 18.04 -13.57 0.12
C LEU A 160 19.00 -12.76 1.00
N LYS A 161 20.08 -13.39 1.49
CA LYS A 161 21.09 -12.75 2.36
C LYS A 161 21.89 -11.64 1.68
N LYS A 162 21.85 -11.54 0.35
CA LYS A 162 22.43 -10.42 -0.40
C LYS A 162 21.63 -9.14 -0.15
N TYR A 163 20.30 -9.25 -0.04
CA TYR A 163 19.39 -8.10 -0.04
C TYR A 163 18.82 -7.76 1.33
N MET A 164 18.73 -8.74 2.23
CA MET A 164 18.01 -8.61 3.50
C MET A 164 18.92 -8.90 4.68
N ALA A 165 18.71 -8.17 5.77
CA ALA A 165 19.36 -8.45 7.04
C ALA A 165 18.85 -9.77 7.64
N THR A 166 19.74 -10.52 8.30
CA THR A 166 19.38 -11.84 8.86
C THR A 166 18.39 -11.76 10.02
N ASP A 167 18.38 -10.62 10.70
CA ASP A 167 17.48 -10.23 11.79
C ASP A 167 16.29 -9.38 11.30
N LEU A 168 15.89 -9.54 10.03
CA LEU A 168 14.76 -8.86 9.41
C LEU A 168 13.55 -8.78 10.35
N ILE A 169 13.07 -7.57 10.63
CA ILE A 169 11.83 -7.36 11.36
C ILE A 169 10.66 -7.58 10.38
N GLN A 170 9.80 -8.53 10.70
CA GLN A 170 8.69 -8.94 9.83
C GLN A 170 7.36 -8.50 10.40
N HIS A 171 6.46 -8.02 9.53
CA HIS A 171 5.11 -7.61 9.91
C HIS A 171 4.00 -8.38 9.19
N ASN A 172 4.30 -9.21 8.19
CA ASN A 172 3.34 -10.18 7.66
C ASN A 172 3.06 -11.26 8.72
N PRO A 173 1.82 -11.44 9.17
CA PRO A 173 1.50 -12.26 10.34
C PRO A 173 1.78 -13.76 10.12
N ASN A 174 1.94 -14.18 8.87
CA ASN A 174 2.20 -15.56 8.48
C ASN A 174 3.70 -15.90 8.35
N MET A 175 4.58 -15.01 8.78
CA MET A 175 6.03 -15.20 8.75
C MET A 175 6.66 -14.82 10.08
N THR A 176 7.63 -15.60 10.55
CA THR A 176 8.51 -15.24 11.67
C THR A 176 9.49 -14.12 11.28
N ASN A 177 10.14 -13.52 12.28
CA ASN A 177 11.26 -12.60 12.03
C ASN A 177 12.45 -13.34 11.41
N GLY A 178 13.32 -12.58 10.73
CA GLY A 178 14.44 -13.11 9.97
C GLY A 178 14.04 -13.65 8.60
N LEU A 179 14.90 -14.49 8.02
CA LEU A 179 14.79 -14.90 6.61
C LEU A 179 14.20 -16.29 6.41
N HIS A 180 13.95 -17.05 7.48
CA HIS A 180 13.55 -18.46 7.38
C HIS A 180 12.25 -18.62 6.59
N ASP A 181 11.21 -17.86 6.96
CA ASP A 181 9.90 -17.98 6.33
C ASP A 181 9.76 -17.21 5.02
N MET A 182 10.66 -16.25 4.74
CA MET A 182 10.64 -15.49 3.49
C MET A 182 10.69 -16.40 2.25
N LYS A 183 11.57 -17.41 2.26
CA LYS A 183 11.68 -18.38 1.17
C LYS A 183 10.38 -19.18 1.04
N GLN A 184 9.89 -19.76 2.13
CA GLN A 184 8.71 -20.63 2.10
C GLN A 184 7.44 -19.89 1.70
N TYR A 185 7.28 -18.66 2.19
CA TYR A 185 6.14 -17.81 1.89
C TYR A 185 6.11 -17.44 0.41
N TYR A 186 7.17 -16.84 -0.12
CA TYR A 186 7.19 -16.46 -1.54
C TYR A 186 7.36 -17.65 -2.48
N GLN A 187 7.79 -18.82 -1.99
CA GLN A 187 7.70 -20.05 -2.80
C GLN A 187 6.25 -20.41 -3.12
N LYS A 188 5.34 -20.26 -2.16
CA LYS A 188 3.89 -20.52 -2.32
C LYS A 188 3.17 -19.34 -2.97
N ASN A 189 3.55 -18.11 -2.61
CA ASN A 189 2.97 -16.87 -3.10
C ASN A 189 3.85 -16.32 -4.23
N ASN A 190 3.54 -16.73 -5.45
CA ASN A 190 4.40 -16.52 -6.60
C ASN A 190 4.23 -15.11 -7.19
N ILE A 191 5.16 -14.20 -6.93
CA ILE A 191 5.20 -12.89 -7.59
C ILE A 191 5.65 -13.05 -9.04
N GLN A 192 4.80 -12.62 -9.98
CA GLN A 192 5.05 -12.75 -11.41
C GLN A 192 5.58 -11.47 -12.05
N LYS A 193 5.13 -10.30 -11.58
CA LYS A 193 5.48 -9.01 -12.17
C LYS A 193 5.35 -7.88 -11.17
N VAL A 194 6.38 -7.04 -11.08
CA VAL A 194 6.31 -5.76 -10.38
C VAL A 194 5.88 -4.67 -11.36
N TYR A 195 4.83 -3.92 -11.00
CA TYR A 195 4.26 -2.84 -11.84
C TYR A 195 4.80 -1.47 -11.42
N LYS A 196 4.95 -1.24 -10.12
CA LYS A 196 5.38 0.06 -9.59
C LYS A 196 6.39 -0.14 -8.46
N ILE A 197 7.39 0.74 -8.42
CA ILE A 197 8.38 0.85 -7.34
C ILE A 197 8.43 2.31 -6.91
N ILE A 198 8.02 2.58 -5.68
CA ILE A 198 7.80 3.92 -5.12
C ILE A 198 8.71 4.05 -3.90
N GLY A 199 9.56 5.06 -3.85
CA GLY A 199 10.53 5.24 -2.77
C GLY A 199 10.50 6.63 -2.15
N GLN A 200 10.66 6.68 -0.83
CA GLN A 200 10.92 7.91 -0.08
C GLN A 200 12.02 7.62 0.95
N GLY A 201 13.24 8.05 0.64
CA GLY A 201 14.41 7.81 1.47
C GLY A 201 14.67 6.34 1.72
N ASN A 202 14.58 5.93 2.98
CA ASN A 202 14.76 4.55 3.42
C ASN A 202 13.52 3.64 3.26
N PHE A 203 12.37 4.16 2.83
CA PHE A 203 11.19 3.34 2.51
C PHE A 203 11.06 3.10 1.01
N VAL A 204 10.74 1.86 0.64
CA VAL A 204 10.39 1.49 -0.74
C VAL A 204 9.16 0.60 -0.72
N VAL A 205 8.20 0.90 -1.59
CA VAL A 205 6.96 0.14 -1.79
C VAL A 205 6.95 -0.45 -3.18
N THR A 206 6.51 -1.70 -3.31
CA THR A 206 6.27 -2.34 -4.61
C THR A 206 4.82 -2.73 -4.76
N GLN A 207 4.20 -2.37 -5.88
CA GLN A 207 2.93 -2.95 -6.32
C GLN A 207 3.25 -4.06 -7.32
N SER A 208 2.75 -5.27 -7.07
CA SER A 208 3.04 -6.42 -7.93
C SER A 208 1.83 -7.34 -8.12
N LYS A 209 1.85 -8.08 -9.22
CA LYS A 209 0.92 -9.19 -9.49
C LYS A 209 1.59 -10.50 -9.13
N GLY A 210 0.85 -11.40 -8.50
CA GLY A 210 1.27 -12.78 -8.29
C GLY A 210 0.10 -13.75 -8.23
N ILE A 211 0.43 -15.01 -7.96
CA ILE A 211 -0.54 -16.10 -7.78
C ILE A 211 -0.44 -16.63 -6.36
N VAL A 212 -1.58 -16.75 -5.68
CA VAL A 212 -1.76 -17.42 -4.39
C VAL A 212 -2.86 -18.45 -4.55
N ASN A 213 -2.61 -19.71 -4.21
CA ASN A 213 -3.62 -20.79 -4.30
C ASN A 213 -4.35 -20.83 -5.66
N ASN A 214 -3.60 -20.66 -6.76
CA ASN A 214 -4.11 -20.60 -8.14
C ASN A 214 -5.03 -19.39 -8.45
N GLN A 215 -5.03 -18.35 -7.63
CA GLN A 215 -5.78 -17.11 -7.86
C GLN A 215 -4.85 -15.93 -8.07
N ASP A 216 -5.20 -15.06 -9.01
CA ASP A 216 -4.51 -13.79 -9.21
C ASP A 216 -4.65 -12.90 -7.98
N ASN A 217 -3.53 -12.33 -7.53
CA ASN A 217 -3.47 -11.44 -6.37
C ASN A 217 -2.66 -10.19 -6.71
N VAL A 218 -3.09 -9.06 -6.16
CA VAL A 218 -2.25 -7.87 -6.03
C VAL A 218 -1.51 -7.94 -4.70
N PHE A 219 -0.24 -7.55 -4.72
CA PHE A 219 0.60 -7.43 -3.54
C PHE A 219 1.14 -6.02 -3.46
N TYR A 220 1.10 -5.48 -2.25
CA TYR A 220 1.90 -4.34 -1.88
C TYR A 220 2.85 -4.74 -0.76
N ASP A 221 4.14 -4.69 -1.06
CA ASP A 221 5.19 -4.91 -0.07
C ASP A 221 5.87 -3.59 0.24
N ILE A 222 6.09 -3.31 1.52
CA ILE A 222 6.82 -2.14 2.01
C ILE A 222 8.11 -2.63 2.65
N TYR A 223 9.22 -2.07 2.21
CA TYR A 223 10.55 -2.36 2.71
C TYR A 223 11.12 -1.12 3.38
N ARG A 224 11.68 -1.26 4.57
CA ARG A 224 12.61 -0.26 5.12
C ARG A 224 14.04 -0.76 4.93
N LEU A 225 14.90 0.11 4.45
CA LEU A 225 16.30 -0.18 4.21
C LEU A 225 17.20 0.53 5.23
N LYS A 226 18.36 -0.07 5.51
CA LYS A 226 19.46 0.56 6.23
C LYS A 226 20.76 0.04 5.65
N ASN A 227 21.68 0.95 5.31
CA ASN A 227 22.97 0.59 4.72
C ASN A 227 22.86 -0.34 3.48
N GLY A 228 21.81 -0.18 2.67
CA GLY A 228 21.59 -0.98 1.46
C GLY A 228 21.03 -2.41 1.68
N LEU A 229 20.70 -2.77 2.92
CA LEU A 229 19.96 -3.99 3.25
C LEU A 229 18.53 -3.65 3.64
N ILE A 230 17.58 -4.51 3.25
CA ILE A 230 16.21 -4.50 3.76
C ILE A 230 16.24 -5.02 5.20
N VAL A 231 15.76 -4.22 6.14
CA VAL A 231 15.80 -4.50 7.58
C VAL A 231 14.42 -4.65 8.21
N GLU A 232 13.36 -4.23 7.52
CA GLU A 232 11.98 -4.34 7.99
C GLU A 232 11.03 -4.49 6.80
N HIS A 233 9.96 -5.29 6.98
CA HIS A 233 9.05 -5.66 5.90
C HIS A 233 7.58 -5.69 6.36
N TRP A 234 6.70 -5.04 5.60
CA TRP A 234 5.24 -5.15 5.71
C TRP A 234 4.66 -5.57 4.38
N SER A 235 3.48 -6.20 4.39
CA SER A 235 2.79 -6.57 3.17
C SER A 235 1.28 -6.52 3.33
N VAL A 236 0.59 -6.08 2.28
CA VAL A 236 -0.87 -6.21 2.11
C VAL A 236 -1.11 -6.92 0.78
N SER A 237 -1.96 -7.95 0.78
CA SER A 237 -2.32 -8.66 -0.45
C SER A 237 -3.83 -8.85 -0.55
N GLN A 238 -4.34 -8.79 -1.77
CA GLN A 238 -5.76 -9.02 -2.04
C GLN A 238 -5.93 -9.81 -3.33
N ILE A 239 -6.88 -10.74 -3.31
CA ILE A 239 -7.31 -11.46 -4.51
C ILE A 239 -7.88 -10.46 -5.52
N ILE A 240 -7.45 -10.58 -6.77
CA ILE A 240 -8.03 -9.80 -7.88
C ILE A 240 -9.34 -10.49 -8.28
N PRO A 241 -10.52 -9.87 -8.04
CA PRO A 241 -11.79 -10.49 -8.37
C PRO A 241 -12.02 -10.53 -9.89
N GLU A 242 -12.79 -11.52 -10.34
CA GLU A 242 -13.17 -11.66 -11.76
C GLU A 242 -14.10 -10.54 -12.23
N ILE A 243 -14.93 -10.00 -11.32
CA ILE A 243 -15.91 -8.95 -11.60
C ILE A 243 -15.56 -7.72 -10.77
N MET A 244 -15.55 -6.57 -11.44
CA MET A 244 -15.26 -5.26 -10.84
C MET A 244 -16.28 -4.24 -11.31
N ALA A 245 -16.42 -3.14 -10.57
CA ALA A 245 -17.26 -1.99 -10.93
C ALA A 245 -16.74 -1.18 -12.14
N HIS A 246 -15.61 -1.57 -12.72
CA HIS A 246 -14.93 -0.92 -13.85
C HIS A 246 -14.05 -1.93 -14.62
N THR A 247 -13.47 -1.50 -15.74
CA THR A 247 -12.56 -2.34 -16.58
C THR A 247 -11.08 -2.05 -16.39
N ASN A 248 -10.69 -1.15 -15.48
CA ASN A 248 -9.30 -0.70 -15.30
C ASN A 248 -8.35 -1.75 -14.66
N GLY A 249 -8.88 -2.82 -14.07
CA GLY A 249 -8.11 -3.79 -13.28
C GLY A 249 -7.63 -3.23 -11.93
N MET A 250 -6.81 -3.99 -11.19
CA MET A 250 -6.29 -3.61 -9.85
C MET A 250 -4.80 -3.16 -9.85
N LEU A 251 -4.12 -3.09 -11.00
CA LEU A 251 -2.66 -2.91 -11.13
C LEU A 251 -2.26 -1.76 -12.04
#